data_AF-A0A1Y2D056-F1
#
_entry.id   AF-A0A1Y2D056-F1
#
_cell.length_a   1.000
_cell.length_b   1.000
_cell.length_c   1.000
_cell.angle_alpha   90.00
_cell.angle_beta   90.00
_cell.angle_gamma   90.00
#
_symmetry.space_group_name_H-M   'P 1'
#
loop_
_entity.id
_entity.type
_entity.pdbx_description
1 polymer ?
#
loop_
_entity_poly.entity_id
_entity_poly.type
_entity_poly.pdbx_seq_one_letter_code
_entity_poly.pdbx_strand_id
1 'polypeptide(L)'
;MQSPESQERFYKNYDTTLENASAALAEWIISQEDCEHIRAHMNPLHRMLMQNYRLGHMQPIWDLRQTPSVDLITSFDGLSVMLPEQRKPYTAVDTFKLHLDQGKGSHGLESYQGFITLYPVTKNDATLNNRSQRLCPAFGHTPTIPRMVVYICMTPRAKAYPAMMQKRIRVFEELRLTNHLPHRVKLFGEEPRFRARPTSDFNLVGPPVLSWLGRRLVGYDDPKVEVEDVEDVEEELAKKTKWVRIDDFWNN
;
A
#
# COMPACT_ATOMS: atom_id res chain seq x y z
N MET A 1 -14.55 -23.22 10.67
CA MET A 1 -15.25 -21.91 10.67
C MET A 1 -14.94 -21.25 11.99
N GLN A 2 -14.50 -19.99 12.02
CA GLN A 2 -14.16 -19.29 13.28
C GLN A 2 -15.41 -19.08 14.14
N SER A 3 -15.25 -19.06 15.47
CA SER A 3 -16.35 -18.77 16.40
C SER A 3 -16.82 -17.31 16.25
N PRO A 4 -18.09 -16.99 16.52
CA PRO A 4 -18.59 -15.61 16.52
C PRO A 4 -17.78 -14.67 17.41
N GLU A 5 -17.37 -15.12 18.60
CA GLU A 5 -16.54 -14.33 19.52
C GLU A 5 -15.16 -14.02 18.94
N SER A 6 -14.53 -14.98 18.25
CA SER A 6 -13.26 -14.76 17.57
C SER A 6 -13.39 -13.79 16.38
N GLN A 7 -14.53 -13.79 15.69
CA GLN A 7 -14.82 -12.82 14.64
C GLN A 7 -15.03 -11.42 15.22
N GLU A 8 -15.82 -11.29 16.28
CA GLU A 8 -16.07 -9.99 16.94
C GLU A 8 -14.76 -9.38 17.47
N ARG A 9 -13.91 -10.18 18.13
CA ARG A 9 -12.60 -9.74 18.59
C ARG A 9 -11.69 -9.33 17.43
N PHE A 10 -11.75 -10.05 16.31
CA PHE A 10 -11.03 -9.68 15.09
C PHE A 10 -11.49 -8.32 14.57
N TYR A 11 -12.81 -8.08 14.47
CA TYR A 11 -13.34 -6.80 14.01
C TYR A 11 -12.98 -5.63 14.93
N LYS A 12 -13.07 -5.80 16.26
CA LYS A 12 -12.65 -4.75 17.22
C LYS A 12 -11.18 -4.38 17.08
N ASN A 13 -10.31 -5.38 16.95
CA ASN A 13 -8.88 -5.15 16.74
C ASN A 13 -8.61 -4.49 15.39
N TYR A 14 -9.36 -4.89 14.35
CA TYR A 14 -9.28 -4.30 13.03
C TYR A 14 -9.66 -2.82 13.03
N ASP A 15 -10.78 -2.46 13.66
CA ASP A 15 -11.24 -1.07 13.75
C ASP A 15 -10.22 -0.19 14.47
N THR A 16 -9.67 -0.67 15.59
CA THR A 16 -8.60 0.04 16.32
C THR A 16 -7.34 0.22 15.46
N THR A 17 -6.95 -0.82 14.72
CA THR A 17 -5.79 -0.77 13.81
C THR A 17 -6.03 0.24 12.69
N LEU A 18 -7.24 0.26 12.13
CA LEU A 18 -7.65 1.17 11.08
C LEU A 18 -7.69 2.62 11.55
N GLU A 19 -8.22 2.89 12.73
CA GLU A 19 -8.25 4.21 13.34
C GLU A 19 -6.83 4.73 13.57
N ASN A 20 -5.96 3.92 14.17
CA ASN A 20 -4.56 4.28 14.40
C ASN A 20 -3.80 4.52 13.09
N ALA A 21 -3.98 3.63 12.11
CA ALA A 21 -3.34 3.77 10.81
C ALA A 21 -3.81 5.02 10.08
N SER A 22 -5.12 5.29 10.11
CA SER A 22 -5.72 6.47 9.47
C SER A 22 -5.28 7.76 10.16
N ALA A 23 -5.23 7.79 11.49
CA ALA A 23 -4.74 8.92 12.27
C ALA A 23 -3.26 9.21 11.94
N ALA A 24 -2.39 8.19 11.99
CA ALA A 24 -0.97 8.36 11.68
C ALA A 24 -0.71 8.82 10.24
N LEU A 25 -1.45 8.28 9.27
CA LEU A 25 -1.38 8.71 7.87
C LEU A 25 -1.94 10.13 7.67
N ALA A 26 -3.03 10.46 8.34
CA ALA A 26 -3.63 11.79 8.28
C ALA A 26 -2.71 12.84 8.92
N GLU A 27 -2.18 12.59 10.12
CA GLU A 27 -1.19 13.44 10.78
C GLU A 27 0.05 13.61 9.90
N TRP A 28 0.57 12.52 9.32
CA TRP A 28 1.71 12.61 8.41
C TRP A 28 1.41 13.53 7.23
N ILE A 29 0.25 13.36 6.58
CA ILE A 29 -0.14 14.17 5.40
C ILE A 29 -0.43 15.63 5.78
N ILE A 30 -1.06 15.87 6.94
CA ILE A 30 -1.41 17.21 7.42
C ILE A 30 -0.14 17.94 7.91
N SER A 31 0.82 17.22 8.49
CA SER A 31 2.11 17.77 8.93
C SER A 31 3.00 18.25 7.78
N GLN A 32 2.77 17.76 6.56
CA GLN A 32 3.34 18.36 5.36
C GLN A 32 2.54 19.63 5.06
N GLU A 33 2.94 20.75 5.68
CA GLU A 33 2.27 22.04 5.63
C GLU A 33 1.64 22.31 4.24
N ASP A 34 0.32 22.43 4.26
CA ASP A 34 -0.61 22.70 3.17
C ASP A 34 -0.83 21.63 2.09
N CYS A 35 -2.11 21.32 1.88
CA CYS A 35 -2.61 20.66 0.66
C CYS A 35 -2.08 21.32 -0.62
N GLU A 36 -1.70 22.60 -0.58
CA GLU A 36 -1.05 23.29 -1.69
C GLU A 36 0.37 22.80 -1.95
N HIS A 37 1.16 22.48 -0.92
CA HIS A 37 2.48 21.88 -1.07
C HIS A 37 2.38 20.49 -1.70
N ILE A 38 1.44 19.67 -1.23
CA ILE A 38 1.15 18.36 -1.83
C ILE A 38 0.67 18.51 -3.28
N ARG A 39 -0.22 19.46 -3.57
CA ARG A 39 -0.67 19.73 -4.94
C ARG A 39 0.45 20.24 -5.84
N ALA A 40 1.39 21.02 -5.33
CA ALA A 40 2.49 21.58 -6.11
C ALA A 40 3.57 20.54 -6.39
N HIS A 41 3.88 19.68 -5.41
CA HIS A 41 5.05 18.78 -5.45
C HIS A 41 4.70 17.30 -5.66
N MET A 42 3.46 16.91 -5.38
CA MET A 42 2.96 15.54 -5.51
C MET A 42 1.69 15.49 -6.37
N ASN A 43 1.73 16.10 -7.57
CA ASN A 43 0.66 16.00 -8.57
C ASN A 43 0.96 14.86 -9.57
N PRO A 44 0.52 13.61 -9.30
CA PRO A 44 0.74 12.48 -10.18
C PRO A 44 0.16 12.72 -11.57
N LEU A 45 0.99 12.50 -12.60
CA LEU A 45 0.58 12.49 -14.00
C LEU A 45 -0.52 11.43 -14.24
N HIS A 46 -0.54 10.37 -13.44
CA HIS A 46 -1.46 9.23 -13.56
C HIS A 46 -2.57 9.24 -12.49
N ARG A 47 -3.18 10.40 -12.23
CA ARG A 47 -4.30 10.56 -11.27
C ARG A 47 -3.89 10.15 -9.85
N MET A 48 -4.82 10.13 -8.90
CA MET A 48 -4.64 10.05 -7.43
C MET A 48 -3.64 9.02 -6.85
N LEU A 49 -3.06 8.11 -7.63
CA LEU A 49 -2.23 7.01 -7.16
C LEU A 49 -0.75 7.41 -6.99
N MET A 50 -0.23 7.27 -5.77
CA MET A 50 1.16 7.49 -5.39
C MET A 50 1.87 6.16 -5.21
N GLN A 51 2.80 5.83 -6.11
CA GLN A 51 3.52 4.54 -6.19
C GLN A 51 5.03 4.68 -5.97
N ASN A 52 5.44 5.75 -5.29
CA ASN A 52 6.83 6.11 -5.06
C ASN A 52 7.06 6.42 -3.58
N TYR A 53 8.30 6.77 -3.23
CA TYR A 53 8.67 7.22 -1.87
C TYR A 53 8.39 6.25 -0.75
N ARG A 54 8.38 4.95 -1.09
CA ARG A 54 8.21 3.89 -0.11
C ARG A 54 6.89 4.02 0.68
N LEU A 55 5.90 4.78 0.18
CA LEU A 55 4.64 5.03 0.89
C LEU A 55 3.91 3.73 1.19
N GLY A 56 3.92 2.78 0.27
CA GLY A 56 3.38 1.44 0.50
C GLY A 56 4.12 0.61 1.56
N HIS A 57 5.23 1.10 2.11
CA HIS A 57 5.99 0.48 3.20
C HIS A 57 5.82 1.18 4.56
N MET A 58 4.96 2.20 4.66
CA MET A 58 4.67 2.84 5.95
C MET A 58 4.15 1.82 6.97
N GLN A 59 4.55 1.98 8.23
CA GLN A 59 4.13 1.08 9.32
C GLN A 59 2.59 0.93 9.39
N PRO A 60 1.78 2.02 9.38
CA PRO A 60 0.32 1.94 9.28
C PRO A 60 -0.21 1.02 8.18
N ILE A 61 0.41 1.05 6.99
CA ILE A 61 -0.02 0.22 5.85
C ILE A 61 0.32 -1.25 6.09
N TRP A 62 1.45 -1.52 6.74
CA TRP A 62 1.81 -2.88 7.12
C TRP A 62 0.95 -3.43 8.25
N ASP A 63 0.57 -2.61 9.21
CA ASP A 63 -0.35 -3.02 10.27
C ASP A 63 -1.71 -3.46 9.67
N LEU A 64 -2.21 -2.71 8.68
CA LEU A 64 -3.41 -3.07 7.92
C LEU A 64 -3.26 -4.38 7.11
N ARG A 65 -2.08 -4.63 6.53
CA ARG A 65 -1.84 -5.89 5.78
C ARG A 65 -1.74 -7.10 6.69
N GLN A 66 -1.27 -6.91 7.91
CA GLN A 66 -0.98 -7.98 8.88
C GLN A 66 -2.22 -8.43 9.66
N THR A 67 -3.42 -8.19 9.14
CA THR A 67 -4.65 -8.76 9.68
C THR A 67 -4.69 -10.28 9.39
N PRO A 68 -5.04 -11.12 10.38
CA PRO A 68 -5.02 -12.58 10.25
C PRO A 68 -5.68 -13.09 8.96
N SER A 69 -4.92 -13.78 8.15
CA SER A 69 -5.36 -14.32 6.86
C SER A 69 -4.81 -15.74 6.66
N VAL A 70 -5.47 -16.51 5.80
CA VAL A 70 -4.98 -17.78 5.25
C VAL A 70 -3.63 -17.61 4.52
N ASP A 71 -3.03 -18.70 4.01
CA ASP A 71 -1.70 -18.72 3.40
C ASP A 71 -1.59 -17.87 2.11
N LEU A 72 -1.44 -16.56 2.29
CA LEU A 72 -1.40 -15.54 1.25
C LEU A 72 -0.04 -14.83 1.23
N ILE A 73 0.21 -14.13 0.12
CA ILE A 73 1.24 -13.11 -0.08
C ILE A 73 0.56 -11.82 -0.52
N THR A 74 1.17 -10.66 -0.22
CA THR A 74 0.55 -9.34 -0.48
C THR A 74 1.35 -8.46 -1.46
N SER A 75 0.72 -7.47 -2.09
CA SER A 75 1.39 -6.51 -2.95
C SER A 75 2.04 -5.42 -2.11
N PHE A 76 3.12 -4.84 -2.61
CA PHE A 76 3.70 -3.62 -2.05
C PHE A 76 3.20 -2.44 -2.88
N ASP A 77 1.87 -2.30 -2.95
CA ASP A 77 1.24 -1.22 -3.71
C ASP A 77 1.33 0.13 -2.99
N GLY A 78 1.03 1.17 -3.76
CA GLY A 78 0.96 2.54 -3.32
C GLY A 78 -0.31 2.94 -2.58
N LEU A 79 -0.37 4.23 -2.24
CA LEU A 79 -1.51 4.91 -1.63
C LEU A 79 -2.19 5.76 -2.71
N SER A 80 -3.52 5.80 -2.75
CA SER A 80 -4.23 6.80 -3.52
C SER A 80 -4.71 7.94 -2.64
N VAL A 81 -4.39 9.17 -3.03
CA VAL A 81 -4.75 10.40 -2.36
C VAL A 81 -5.48 11.31 -3.34
N MET A 82 -6.74 11.62 -3.02
CA MET A 82 -7.48 12.74 -3.59
C MET A 82 -7.46 13.88 -2.59
N LEU A 83 -7.02 15.05 -3.03
CA LEU A 83 -7.23 16.26 -2.28
C LEU A 83 -8.51 16.95 -2.75
N PRO A 84 -9.25 17.62 -1.85
CA PRO A 84 -10.45 18.36 -2.22
C PRO A 84 -10.11 19.48 -3.21
N GLU A 85 -10.84 19.62 -4.33
CA GLU A 85 -10.58 20.63 -5.37
C GLU A 85 -11.40 21.90 -5.13
N GLN A 86 -10.80 22.96 -4.58
CA GLN A 86 -11.57 24.13 -4.12
C GLN A 86 -12.26 24.96 -5.23
N ARG A 87 -11.87 24.83 -6.50
CA ARG A 87 -12.24 25.82 -7.54
C ARG A 87 -13.10 25.29 -8.68
N LYS A 88 -13.27 23.98 -8.84
CA LYS A 88 -14.10 23.41 -9.92
C LYS A 88 -14.85 22.16 -9.46
N PRO A 89 -16.17 22.06 -9.68
CA PRO A 89 -16.86 20.79 -9.50
C PRO A 89 -16.31 19.77 -10.49
N TYR A 90 -16.16 18.52 -10.06
CA TYR A 90 -15.75 17.43 -10.94
C TYR A 90 -16.75 17.28 -12.07
N THR A 91 -16.29 17.43 -13.31
CA THR A 91 -17.14 17.33 -14.49
C THR A 91 -17.16 15.89 -15.01
N ALA A 92 -18.32 15.45 -15.53
CA ALA A 92 -18.54 14.10 -16.06
C ALA A 92 -17.62 13.73 -17.23
N VAL A 93 -16.85 14.66 -17.80
CA VAL A 93 -15.93 14.42 -18.92
C VAL A 93 -14.67 13.66 -18.47
N ASP A 94 -14.44 13.51 -17.17
CA ASP A 94 -13.57 12.45 -16.62
C ASP A 94 -14.24 11.08 -16.67
N THR A 95 -14.85 10.72 -17.80
CA THR A 95 -15.49 9.42 -18.02
C THR A 95 -14.45 8.30 -17.93
N PHE A 96 -14.33 7.72 -16.74
CA PHE A 96 -13.43 6.61 -16.48
C PHE A 96 -13.94 5.33 -17.16
N LYS A 97 -13.06 4.66 -17.90
CA LYS A 97 -13.30 3.30 -18.37
C LYS A 97 -13.39 2.36 -17.15
N LEU A 98 -14.35 1.43 -17.17
CA LEU A 98 -14.34 0.25 -16.30
C LEU A 98 -12.94 -0.37 -16.33
N HIS A 99 -12.29 -0.41 -15.17
CA HIS A 99 -10.96 -0.95 -15.02
C HIS A 99 -11.08 -2.22 -14.21
N LEU A 100 -10.75 -3.34 -14.85
CA LEU A 100 -10.46 -4.59 -14.18
C LEU A 100 -8.95 -4.75 -14.24
N ASP A 101 -8.35 -4.93 -13.08
CA ASP A 101 -6.91 -5.14 -12.92
C ASP A 101 -6.46 -6.53 -13.41
N GLN A 102 -7.42 -7.42 -13.63
CA GLN A 102 -7.23 -8.70 -14.32
C GLN A 102 -7.31 -8.49 -15.84
N GLY A 103 -6.23 -8.83 -16.55
CA GLY A 103 -6.16 -8.66 -18.00
C GLY A 103 -7.06 -9.64 -18.77
N LYS A 104 -7.38 -9.34 -20.03
CA LYS A 104 -8.23 -10.19 -20.89
C LYS A 104 -7.72 -11.63 -21.07
N GLY A 105 -6.43 -11.89 -20.88
CA GLY A 105 -5.81 -13.22 -20.97
C GLY A 105 -5.62 -13.95 -19.64
N SER A 106 -6.05 -13.34 -18.53
CA SER A 106 -5.98 -13.97 -17.21
C SER A 106 -7.19 -14.87 -16.99
N HIS A 107 -6.97 -16.16 -16.75
CA HIS A 107 -8.02 -17.14 -16.54
C HIS A 107 -8.12 -17.56 -15.08
N GLY A 108 -9.35 -17.71 -14.58
CA GLY A 108 -9.63 -18.03 -13.18
C GLY A 108 -9.41 -16.85 -12.24
N LEU A 109 -9.53 -17.12 -10.94
CA LEU A 109 -9.21 -16.16 -9.90
C LEU A 109 -7.70 -15.99 -9.84
N GLU A 110 -7.16 -14.79 -10.07
CA GLU A 110 -5.73 -14.52 -9.89
C GLU A 110 -5.42 -14.01 -8.48
N SER A 111 -6.13 -12.98 -8.03
CA SER A 111 -5.88 -12.30 -6.76
C SER A 111 -7.15 -11.70 -6.17
N TYR A 112 -7.15 -11.44 -4.86
CA TYR A 112 -8.17 -10.66 -4.18
C TYR A 112 -7.66 -9.24 -4.01
N GLN A 113 -8.41 -8.27 -4.52
CA GLN A 113 -8.09 -6.86 -4.42
C GLN A 113 -9.15 -6.17 -3.61
N GLY A 114 -8.69 -5.38 -2.67
CA GLY A 114 -9.52 -4.46 -1.92
C GLY A 114 -8.80 -3.15 -1.75
N PHE A 115 -9.53 -2.20 -1.21
CA PHE A 115 -8.91 -1.03 -0.68
C PHE A 115 -9.52 -0.67 0.67
N ILE A 116 -8.71 0.00 1.47
CA ILE A 116 -9.08 0.48 2.79
C ILE A 116 -9.17 1.99 2.71
N THR A 117 -10.35 2.53 3.00
CA THR A 117 -10.61 3.96 3.03
C THR A 117 -10.22 4.50 4.39
N LEU A 118 -9.31 5.47 4.42
CA LEU A 118 -8.84 6.08 5.68
C LEU A 118 -9.80 7.14 6.23
N TYR A 119 -10.83 7.50 5.45
CA TYR A 119 -11.85 8.46 5.83
C TYR A 119 -13.25 7.86 5.58
N PRO A 120 -14.25 8.23 6.41
CA PRO A 120 -15.63 7.81 6.19
C PRO A 120 -16.11 8.16 4.79
N VAL A 121 -16.68 7.18 4.09
CA VAL A 121 -17.21 7.35 2.73
C VAL A 121 -18.71 7.57 2.79
N THR A 122 -19.16 8.66 2.19
CA THR A 122 -20.56 9.05 2.07
C THR A 122 -21.06 8.85 0.63
N LYS A 123 -22.38 8.92 0.44
CA LYS A 123 -23.04 8.73 -0.87
C LYS A 123 -22.50 9.68 -1.96
N ASN A 124 -22.01 10.86 -1.59
CA ASN A 124 -21.58 11.88 -2.53
C ASN A 124 -20.07 11.85 -2.81
N ASP A 125 -19.35 10.95 -2.16
CA ASP A 125 -17.92 10.85 -2.31
C ASP A 125 -17.51 10.10 -3.55
N ALA A 126 -16.25 10.34 -3.91
CA ALA A 126 -15.52 9.44 -4.76
C ALA A 126 -15.45 8.07 -4.11
N THR A 127 -16.39 7.20 -4.44
CA THR A 127 -16.48 5.82 -3.95
C THR A 127 -16.60 4.82 -5.08
N LEU A 128 -16.28 3.56 -4.79
CA LEU A 128 -16.43 2.45 -5.72
C LEU A 128 -17.90 2.28 -6.06
N ASN A 129 -18.21 2.24 -7.35
CA ASN A 129 -19.56 2.02 -7.81
C ASN A 129 -19.61 0.80 -8.75
N ASN A 130 -20.77 0.14 -8.80
CA ASN A 130 -20.91 -1.11 -9.56
C ASN A 130 -20.86 -0.91 -11.09
N ARG A 131 -20.78 0.35 -11.57
CA ARG A 131 -20.65 0.70 -13.00
C ARG A 131 -19.25 1.17 -13.39
N SER A 132 -18.40 1.50 -12.41
CA SER A 132 -16.98 1.79 -12.53
C SER A 132 -16.34 1.52 -11.16
N GLN A 133 -15.43 0.55 -11.12
CA GLN A 133 -14.67 0.18 -9.92
C GLN A 133 -13.65 1.27 -9.50
N ARG A 134 -14.07 2.54 -9.45
CA ARG A 134 -13.26 3.70 -9.10
C ARG A 134 -14.06 4.72 -8.31
N LEU A 135 -13.34 5.40 -7.43
CA LEU A 135 -13.78 6.53 -6.63
C LEU A 135 -14.13 7.71 -7.57
N CYS A 136 -15.42 8.05 -7.74
CA CYS A 136 -15.86 9.26 -8.48
C CYS A 136 -16.86 10.08 -7.64
N PRO A 137 -16.60 11.37 -7.32
CA PRO A 137 -17.56 12.17 -6.58
C PRO A 137 -18.91 12.18 -7.28
N ALA A 138 -20.00 12.34 -6.52
CA ALA A 138 -21.29 12.60 -7.13
C ALA A 138 -21.18 13.83 -8.05
N PHE A 139 -21.82 13.76 -9.21
CA PHE A 139 -21.73 14.82 -10.22
C PHE A 139 -22.08 16.19 -9.60
N GLY A 140 -21.21 17.18 -9.80
CA GLY A 140 -21.39 18.52 -9.23
C GLY A 140 -20.96 18.68 -7.77
N HIS A 141 -20.45 17.63 -7.11
CA HIS A 141 -19.95 17.69 -5.75
C HIS A 141 -18.42 17.73 -5.70
N THR A 142 -17.91 18.64 -4.88
CA THR A 142 -16.50 18.65 -4.46
C THR A 142 -16.44 18.06 -3.06
N PRO A 143 -15.65 16.99 -2.83
CA PRO A 143 -15.37 16.52 -1.48
C PRO A 143 -14.77 17.64 -0.64
N THR A 144 -15.19 17.78 0.61
CA THR A 144 -14.63 18.77 1.54
C THR A 144 -13.44 18.21 2.33
N ILE A 145 -13.32 16.89 2.37
CA ILE A 145 -12.21 16.17 3.02
C ILE A 145 -11.39 15.39 1.99
N PRO A 146 -10.08 15.20 2.23
CA PRO A 146 -9.27 14.31 1.43
C PRO A 146 -9.86 12.89 1.34
N ARG A 147 -9.65 12.24 0.20
CA ARG A 147 -9.93 10.80 0.06
C ARG A 147 -8.63 10.05 -0.03
N MET A 148 -8.40 9.18 0.93
CA MET A 148 -7.19 8.38 0.98
C MET A 148 -7.56 6.92 1.04
N VAL A 149 -6.90 6.16 0.20
CA VAL A 149 -7.25 4.78 -0.08
C VAL A 149 -5.98 3.96 -0.20
N VAL A 150 -5.80 3.01 0.71
CA VAL A 150 -4.69 2.06 0.69
C VAL A 150 -5.13 0.86 -0.15
N TYR A 151 -4.39 0.56 -1.20
CA TYR A 151 -4.62 -0.65 -1.99
C TYR A 151 -3.99 -1.85 -1.31
N ILE A 152 -4.77 -2.91 -1.17
CA ILE A 152 -4.29 -4.19 -0.66
C ILE A 152 -4.71 -5.25 -1.67
N CYS A 153 -3.73 -5.86 -2.30
CA CYS A 153 -3.92 -7.07 -3.07
C CYS A 153 -3.26 -8.26 -2.37
N MET A 154 -3.97 -9.38 -2.34
CA MET A 154 -3.46 -10.63 -1.81
C MET A 154 -3.65 -11.77 -2.82
N THR A 155 -2.69 -12.69 -2.85
CA THR A 155 -2.73 -13.89 -3.68
C THR A 155 -2.35 -15.11 -2.84
N PRO A 156 -2.96 -16.29 -3.04
CA PRO A 156 -2.47 -17.53 -2.45
C PRO A 156 -0.99 -17.75 -2.75
N ARG A 157 -0.20 -18.04 -1.71
CA ARG A 157 1.25 -18.25 -1.82
C ARG A 157 1.61 -19.30 -2.87
N ALA A 158 0.79 -20.35 -2.97
CA ALA A 158 0.95 -21.43 -3.95
C ALA A 158 1.08 -20.96 -5.42
N LYS A 159 0.60 -19.76 -5.77
CA LYS A 159 0.71 -19.19 -7.12
C LYS A 159 2.05 -18.50 -7.40
N ALA A 160 2.84 -18.19 -6.38
CA ALA A 160 4.19 -17.68 -6.56
C ALA A 160 5.19 -18.83 -6.70
N TYR A 161 6.07 -18.71 -7.70
CA TYR A 161 7.20 -19.62 -7.89
C TYR A 161 8.42 -19.13 -7.10
N PRO A 162 9.41 -20.01 -6.80
CA PRO A 162 10.51 -19.70 -5.88
C PRO A 162 11.29 -18.42 -6.22
N ALA A 163 11.73 -18.27 -7.47
CA ALA A 163 12.46 -17.07 -7.91
C ALA A 163 11.60 -15.78 -7.84
N MET A 164 10.27 -15.89 -7.97
CA MET A 164 9.39 -14.75 -7.72
C MET A 164 9.37 -14.39 -6.23
N MET A 165 9.43 -15.38 -5.34
CA MET A 165 9.46 -15.14 -3.90
C MET A 165 10.76 -14.48 -3.45
N GLN A 166 11.90 -14.95 -3.96
CA GLN A 166 13.20 -14.29 -3.75
C GLN A 166 13.17 -12.84 -4.27
N LYS A 167 12.63 -12.62 -5.47
CA LYS A 167 12.43 -11.26 -6.00
C LYS A 167 11.58 -10.40 -5.06
N ARG A 168 10.50 -10.95 -4.49
CA ARG A 168 9.65 -10.21 -3.54
C ARG A 168 10.41 -9.80 -2.28
N ILE A 169 11.18 -10.72 -1.70
CA ILE A 169 12.00 -10.46 -0.52
C ILE A 169 12.97 -9.31 -0.80
N ARG A 170 13.74 -9.42 -1.88
CA ARG A 170 14.68 -8.38 -2.30
C ARG A 170 13.98 -7.02 -2.51
N VAL A 171 12.86 -7.02 -3.21
CA VAL A 171 12.08 -5.80 -3.49
C VAL A 171 11.54 -5.17 -2.20
N PHE A 172 11.16 -5.98 -1.22
CA PHE A 172 10.76 -5.48 0.09
C PHE A 172 11.93 -4.85 0.84
N GLU A 173 13.12 -5.48 0.83
CA GLU A 173 14.33 -4.97 1.48
C GLU A 173 14.84 -3.67 0.85
N GLU A 174 14.69 -3.53 -0.47
CA GLU A 174 14.97 -2.29 -1.20
C GLU A 174 13.85 -1.23 -1.01
N LEU A 175 12.78 -1.54 -0.27
CA LEU A 175 11.60 -0.69 -0.05
C LEU A 175 10.94 -0.23 -1.36
N ARG A 176 10.96 -1.10 -2.37
CA ARG A 176 10.42 -0.87 -3.70
C ARG A 176 8.96 -1.28 -3.79
N LEU A 177 8.18 -0.42 -4.43
CA LEU A 177 6.76 -0.67 -4.66
C LEU A 177 6.53 -1.53 -5.91
N THR A 178 5.52 -2.39 -5.83
CA THR A 178 5.16 -3.37 -6.86
C THR A 178 3.77 -3.11 -7.36
N ASN A 179 3.46 -3.60 -8.56
CA ASN A 179 2.08 -3.74 -9.02
C ASN A 179 1.19 -4.56 -8.06
N HIS A 180 -0.11 -4.50 -8.33
CA HIS A 180 -1.18 -5.20 -7.61
C HIS A 180 -1.23 -6.72 -7.82
N LEU A 181 -0.19 -7.36 -8.35
CA LEU A 181 -0.17 -8.82 -8.52
C LEU A 181 0.98 -9.39 -7.71
N PRO A 182 0.75 -9.80 -6.45
CA PRO A 182 1.79 -10.30 -5.55
C PRO A 182 2.64 -11.43 -6.15
N HIS A 183 2.00 -12.32 -6.91
CA HIS A 183 2.62 -13.50 -7.55
C HIS A 183 3.27 -13.20 -8.92
N ARG A 184 3.14 -11.97 -9.44
CA ARG A 184 3.75 -11.51 -10.70
C ARG A 184 4.32 -10.11 -10.53
N VAL A 185 5.38 -10.01 -9.73
CA VAL A 185 6.00 -8.75 -9.33
C VAL A 185 6.56 -7.99 -10.53
N LYS A 186 5.99 -6.81 -10.76
CA LYS A 186 6.50 -5.75 -11.61
C LYS A 186 6.78 -4.54 -10.73
N LEU A 187 7.98 -3.99 -10.87
CA LEU A 187 8.38 -2.80 -10.13
C LEU A 187 7.79 -1.56 -10.78
N PHE A 188 7.36 -0.62 -9.94
CA PHE A 188 7.16 0.75 -10.41
C PHE A 188 8.52 1.43 -10.64
N GLY A 189 8.54 2.44 -11.52
CA GLY A 189 9.72 3.26 -11.72
C GLY A 189 10.12 3.95 -10.42
N GLU A 190 11.42 4.11 -10.18
CA GLU A 190 11.95 4.78 -8.97
C GLU A 190 11.49 6.22 -8.90
N GLU A 191 11.59 6.90 -10.03
CA GLU A 191 11.18 8.27 -10.21
C GLU A 191 9.66 8.37 -10.40
N PRO A 192 8.97 9.16 -9.56
CA PRO A 192 7.57 9.41 -9.76
C PRO A 192 7.35 10.19 -11.04
N ARG A 193 6.24 9.87 -11.69
CA ARG A 193 5.76 10.62 -12.83
C ARG A 193 4.93 11.79 -12.33
N PHE A 194 5.59 12.83 -11.83
CA PHE A 194 4.94 14.08 -11.44
C PHE A 194 5.03 15.15 -12.51
N ARG A 195 4.07 16.07 -12.50
CA ARG A 195 4.10 17.27 -13.36
C ARG A 195 5.26 18.21 -13.02
N ALA A 196 5.61 18.30 -11.74
CA ALA A 196 6.79 18.97 -11.25
C ALA A 196 7.68 17.93 -10.57
N ARG A 197 8.99 17.93 -10.86
CA ARG A 197 9.93 17.14 -10.06
C ARG A 197 10.02 17.78 -8.69
N PRO A 198 9.71 17.05 -7.62
CA PRO A 198 9.92 17.59 -6.30
C PRO A 198 11.41 17.78 -6.04
N THR A 199 11.70 18.81 -5.27
CA THR A 199 13.05 19.29 -4.99
C THR A 199 13.66 18.62 -3.76
N SER A 200 12.88 17.87 -2.98
CA SER A 200 13.31 17.19 -1.75
C SER A 200 13.31 15.67 -1.89
N ASP A 201 14.32 15.02 -1.28
CA ASP A 201 14.36 13.58 -1.10
C ASP A 201 13.23 13.13 -0.17
N PHE A 202 12.21 12.48 -0.73
CA PHE A 202 11.12 11.90 0.03
C PHE A 202 11.44 10.47 0.52
N ASN A 203 12.68 10.22 0.97
CA ASN A 203 13.03 9.00 1.70
C ASN A 203 12.51 9.09 3.15
N LEU A 204 11.21 9.35 3.30
CA LEU A 204 10.58 9.68 4.57
C LEU A 204 10.15 8.44 5.37
N VAL A 205 10.21 7.26 4.77
CA VAL A 205 9.67 6.03 5.35
C VAL A 205 10.81 5.01 5.51
N GLY A 206 11.10 4.67 6.76
CA GLY A 206 11.98 3.56 7.13
C GLY A 206 11.32 2.20 6.87
N PRO A 207 12.09 1.10 6.99
CA PRO A 207 11.54 -0.23 6.88
C PRO A 207 10.49 -0.48 7.98
N PRO A 208 9.36 -1.12 7.64
CA PRO A 208 8.32 -1.44 8.62
C PRO A 208 8.77 -2.60 9.51
N VAL A 209 8.35 -2.57 10.77
CA VAL A 209 8.46 -3.68 11.71
C VAL A 209 7.43 -4.74 11.32
N LEU A 210 7.93 -5.93 10.99
CA LEU A 210 7.10 -7.07 10.60
C LEU A 210 6.85 -8.01 11.78
N SER A 211 5.58 -8.36 12.00
CA SER A 211 5.21 -9.55 12.76
C SER A 211 5.59 -10.82 11.99
N TRP A 212 5.44 -11.98 12.64
CA TRP A 212 5.54 -13.27 11.95
C TRP A 212 4.64 -13.36 10.71
N LEU A 213 3.40 -12.86 10.78
CA LEU A 213 2.51 -12.83 9.62
C LEU A 213 3.01 -11.87 8.54
N GLY A 214 3.55 -10.72 8.91
CA GLY A 214 4.17 -9.77 7.98
C GLY A 214 5.31 -10.41 7.19
N ARG A 215 6.19 -11.14 7.90
CA ARG A 215 7.30 -11.89 7.28
C ARG A 215 6.79 -12.90 6.25
N ARG A 216 5.75 -13.66 6.61
CA ARG A 216 5.07 -14.58 5.68
C ARG A 216 4.48 -13.85 4.47
N LEU A 217 3.79 -12.73 4.68
CA LEU A 217 3.14 -11.97 3.60
C LEU A 217 4.16 -11.41 2.59
N VAL A 218 5.36 -11.05 3.05
CA VAL A 218 6.49 -10.71 2.17
C VAL A 218 6.91 -11.93 1.38
N GLY A 219 7.25 -13.02 2.08
CA GLY A 219 7.75 -14.25 1.46
C GLY A 219 8.83 -14.98 2.25
N TYR A 220 9.30 -14.44 3.37
CA TYR A 220 10.49 -14.95 4.09
C TYR A 220 10.37 -16.41 4.53
N ASP A 221 9.20 -16.83 5.00
CA ASP A 221 9.00 -18.20 5.52
C ASP A 221 8.39 -19.14 4.47
N ASP A 222 8.64 -18.89 3.17
CA ASP A 222 8.21 -19.81 2.11
C ASP A 222 9.17 -21.01 2.04
N PRO A 223 8.69 -22.25 2.22
CA PRO A 223 9.55 -23.43 2.24
C PRO A 223 10.22 -23.71 0.89
N LYS A 224 9.79 -23.03 -0.18
CA LYS A 224 10.39 -23.16 -1.52
C LYS A 224 11.54 -22.20 -1.76
N VAL A 225 11.78 -21.24 -0.87
CA VAL A 225 12.93 -20.35 -0.95
C VAL A 225 14.08 -21.06 -0.26
N GLU A 226 15.01 -21.60 -1.04
CA GLU A 226 16.28 -22.04 -0.48
C GLU A 226 17.02 -20.82 0.05
N VAL A 227 17.50 -20.94 1.28
CA VAL A 227 18.42 -19.97 1.87
C VAL A 227 19.74 -20.19 1.15
N GLU A 228 20.09 -19.35 0.18
CA GLU A 228 21.48 -19.28 -0.27
C GLU A 228 22.34 -18.95 0.96
N ASP A 229 23.46 -19.65 1.13
CA ASP A 229 24.30 -19.61 2.34
C ASP A 229 24.49 -18.15 2.82
N VAL A 230 24.04 -17.91 4.05
CA VAL A 230 23.80 -16.59 4.66
C VAL A 230 25.09 -15.75 4.81
N GLU A 231 26.26 -16.38 4.69
CA GLU A 231 27.56 -15.73 4.91
C GLU A 231 27.83 -14.58 3.94
N ASP A 232 27.47 -14.70 2.65
CA ASP A 232 27.72 -13.64 1.66
C ASP A 232 26.68 -12.49 1.72
N VAL A 233 25.48 -12.79 2.21
CA VAL A 233 24.35 -11.84 2.26
C VAL A 233 24.42 -10.96 3.51
N GLU A 234 24.83 -11.49 4.66
CA GLU A 234 25.05 -10.70 5.88
C GLU A 234 26.19 -9.68 5.70
N GLU A 235 27.27 -10.03 4.98
CA GLU A 235 28.37 -9.12 4.72
C GLU A 235 27.98 -7.96 3.78
N GLU A 236 27.13 -8.22 2.78
CA GLU A 236 26.56 -7.21 1.87
C GLU A 236 25.50 -6.31 2.58
N LEU A 237 24.67 -6.88 3.45
CA LEU A 237 23.67 -6.14 4.25
C LEU A 237 24.30 -5.29 5.36
N ALA A 238 25.36 -5.79 6.00
CA ALA A 238 26.14 -5.04 6.98
C ALA A 238 26.86 -3.84 6.36
N LYS A 239 27.28 -3.94 5.08
CA LYS A 239 27.87 -2.83 4.32
C LYS A 239 26.86 -1.74 3.94
N LYS A 240 25.57 -2.09 3.81
CA LYS A 240 24.52 -1.18 3.28
C LYS A 240 23.60 -0.59 4.34
N THR A 241 23.58 -1.11 5.55
CA THR A 241 22.60 -0.71 6.56
C THR A 241 23.23 -0.54 7.93
N LYS A 242 23.25 0.71 8.42
CA LYS A 242 23.51 1.01 9.83
C LYS A 242 22.23 0.76 10.62
N TRP A 243 22.01 -0.47 11.05
CA TRP A 243 20.90 -0.81 11.95
C TRP A 243 21.21 -0.34 13.38
N VAL A 244 20.23 0.33 14.01
CA VAL A 244 20.14 0.44 15.47
C VAL A 244 19.44 -0.83 15.95
N ARG A 245 19.99 -1.53 16.94
CA ARG A 245 19.34 -2.72 17.50
C ARG A 245 18.11 -2.29 18.30
N ILE A 246 17.03 -3.06 18.19
CA ILE A 246 15.80 -2.85 18.99
C ILE A 246 16.08 -2.85 20.50
N ASP A 247 17.14 -3.52 20.93
CA ASP A 247 17.55 -3.59 22.35
C ASP A 247 18.16 -2.28 22.87
N ASP A 248 18.54 -1.36 21.98
CA ASP A 248 19.13 -0.06 22.34
C ASP A 248 18.07 0.95 22.82
N PHE A 249 16.77 0.67 22.57
CA PHE A 249 15.65 1.53 22.99
C PHE A 249 15.11 1.24 24.39
N TRP A 250 15.47 0.10 24.98
CA TRP A 250 14.92 -0.33 26.28
C TRP A 250 15.89 -0.19 27.45
N ASN A 251 17.13 0.24 27.20
CA ASN A 251 18.18 0.39 28.22
C ASN A 251 18.63 1.85 28.47
N ASN A 252 17.84 2.85 28.04
CA ASN A 252 18.05 4.25 28.41
C ASN A 252 16.78 4.86 29.00
#